data_AF-A0A562J6D4-F1
#
_entry.id   AF-A0A562J6D4-F1
#
_cell.length_a   1.000
_cell.length_b   1.000
_cell.length_c   1.000
_cell.angle_alpha   90.00
_cell.angle_beta   90.00
_cell.angle_gamma   90.00
#
_symmetry.space_group_name_H-M   'P 1'
#
loop_
_entity.id
_entity.type
_entity.pdbx_description
1 polymer ?
#
loop_
_entity_poly.entity_id
_entity_poly.type
_entity_poly.pdbx_seq_one_letter_code
_entity_poly.pdbx_strand_id
1 'polypeptide(L)'
;MGTWGVKIFDDDEACDVRDDYRERIITGQTDVEAETGIINEYSEDPEQSFWLPLAITQWKVGRLSELVKKNALASIDRELDSLHEYWKKEAISKRKKELLHARETLCSEMPARKKLKKPFGAWKCPWPLGSVLQYKILYPKDDNPIYNQYVLLQVIGISETKPGKIPYEVIAVRLFNWHSSVSPCDILDEILSNPPELVDFLTRGGTRKETHSIAPLPHMIKENDIKCTSKEPLSGADVIAKPVYSPTNSTFEELISRTLLAEMDRK
;
A
#
# COMPACT_ATOMS: atom_id res chain seq x y z
N MET A 1 20.78 17.62 8.77
CA MET A 1 21.46 16.52 8.07
C MET A 1 21.25 15.26 8.88
N GLY A 2 20.41 14.34 8.37
CA GLY A 2 20.07 13.09 9.05
C GLY A 2 21.32 12.25 9.33
N THR A 3 21.26 11.42 10.36
CA THR A 3 22.33 10.47 10.69
C THR A 3 22.28 9.34 9.68
N TRP A 4 22.92 9.52 8.51
CA TRP A 4 23.09 8.45 7.52
C TRP A 4 23.73 7.25 8.23
N GLY A 5 23.03 6.13 8.23
CA GLY A 5 23.57 4.90 8.78
C GLY A 5 24.66 4.35 7.88
N VAL A 6 25.46 3.44 8.41
CA VAL A 6 26.71 3.01 7.76
C VAL A 6 26.46 1.92 6.71
N LYS A 7 25.31 1.25 6.77
CA LYS A 7 24.96 0.15 5.86
C LYS A 7 24.51 0.70 4.51
N ILE A 8 24.55 -0.17 3.49
CA ILE A 8 24.13 0.19 2.13
C ILE A 8 22.67 0.67 2.08
N PHE A 9 21.78 0.05 2.85
CA PHE A 9 20.34 0.37 2.87
C PHE A 9 19.92 1.19 4.10
N ASP A 10 20.84 1.91 4.73
CA ASP A 10 20.47 2.95 5.70
C ASP A 10 20.20 4.30 4.99
N ASP A 11 20.40 4.34 3.67
CA ASP A 11 20.04 5.42 2.77
C ASP A 11 18.65 5.16 2.16
N ASP A 12 17.84 6.21 2.10
CA ASP A 12 16.48 6.18 1.56
C ASP A 12 16.50 5.88 0.06
N GLU A 13 17.43 6.49 -0.70
CA GLU A 13 17.55 6.24 -2.15
C GLU A 13 17.95 4.79 -2.43
N ALA A 14 18.90 4.25 -1.66
CA ALA A 14 19.25 2.84 -1.74
C ALA A 14 18.06 1.90 -1.45
N CYS A 15 17.16 2.28 -0.55
CA CYS A 15 15.92 1.55 -0.29
C CYS A 15 14.94 1.64 -1.46
N ASP A 16 14.78 2.82 -2.05
CA ASP A 16 13.90 3.04 -3.21
C ASP A 16 14.39 2.24 -4.43
N VAL A 17 15.69 2.27 -4.75
CA VAL A 17 16.30 1.47 -5.83
C VAL A 17 16.00 -0.02 -5.66
N ARG A 18 16.12 -0.55 -4.44
CA ARG A 18 15.81 -1.95 -4.13
C ARG A 18 14.34 -2.25 -4.39
N ASP A 19 13.45 -1.40 -3.88
CA ASP A 19 12.02 -1.66 -3.89
C ASP A 19 11.44 -1.48 -5.29
N ASP A 20 11.87 -0.47 -6.04
CA ASP A 20 11.51 -0.26 -7.44
C ASP A 20 11.99 -1.41 -8.34
N TYR A 21 13.24 -1.87 -8.19
CA TYR A 21 13.74 -3.00 -8.98
C TYR A 21 12.91 -4.26 -8.71
N ARG A 22 12.65 -4.55 -7.43
CA ARG A 22 11.85 -5.72 -7.04
C ARG A 22 10.43 -5.62 -7.56
N GLU A 23 9.83 -4.43 -7.50
CA GLU A 23 8.51 -4.18 -8.02
C GLU A 23 8.42 -4.46 -9.52
N ARG A 24 9.37 -3.94 -10.32
CA ARG A 24 9.45 -4.21 -11.77
C ARG A 24 9.49 -5.71 -12.08
N ILE A 25 10.27 -6.47 -11.32
CA ILE A 25 10.32 -7.95 -11.44
C ILE A 25 8.99 -8.60 -11.04
N ILE A 26 8.33 -8.11 -9.99
CA ILE A 26 7.03 -8.63 -9.52
C ILE A 26 5.91 -8.33 -10.52
N THR A 27 5.95 -7.18 -11.19
CA THR A 27 4.95 -6.78 -12.20
C THR A 27 5.19 -7.42 -13.56
N GLY A 28 6.27 -8.20 -13.71
CA GLY A 28 6.50 -9.10 -14.84
C GLY A 28 7.49 -8.59 -15.88
N GLN A 29 8.21 -7.51 -15.61
CA GLN A 29 9.28 -7.05 -16.49
C GLN A 29 10.40 -8.08 -16.60
N THR A 30 11.02 -8.14 -17.77
CA THR A 30 12.24 -8.94 -17.99
C THR A 30 13.42 -8.37 -17.19
N ASP A 31 14.48 -9.15 -17.02
CA ASP A 31 15.67 -8.70 -16.28
C ASP A 31 16.26 -7.43 -16.91
N VAL A 32 16.29 -7.38 -18.25
CA VAL A 32 16.82 -6.25 -19.02
C VAL A 32 15.94 -5.01 -18.87
N GLU A 33 14.61 -5.15 -19.02
CA GLU A 33 13.68 -4.02 -18.85
C GLU A 33 13.73 -3.44 -17.43
N ALA A 34 13.77 -4.31 -16.41
CA ALA A 34 13.86 -3.88 -15.02
C ALA A 34 15.18 -3.16 -14.73
N GLU A 35 16.30 -3.69 -15.23
CA GLU A 35 17.62 -3.07 -15.07
C GLU A 35 17.72 -1.73 -15.80
N THR A 36 17.39 -1.68 -17.09
CA THR A 36 17.40 -0.44 -17.88
C THR A 36 16.45 0.60 -17.29
N GLY A 37 15.30 0.17 -16.77
CA GLY A 37 14.36 1.04 -16.10
C GLY A 37 14.95 1.74 -14.88
N ILE A 38 15.65 1.01 -14.01
CA ILE A 38 16.32 1.59 -12.84
C ILE A 38 17.48 2.49 -13.26
N ILE A 39 18.31 2.05 -14.21
CA ILE A 39 19.43 2.86 -14.69
C ILE A 39 18.92 4.20 -15.22
N ASN A 40 17.89 4.20 -16.06
CA ASN A 40 17.37 5.45 -16.61
C ASN A 40 16.80 6.36 -15.53
N GLU A 41 16.05 5.80 -14.57
CA GLU A 41 15.38 6.55 -13.50
C GLU A 41 16.37 7.20 -12.51
N TYR A 42 17.47 6.52 -12.19
CA TYR A 42 18.44 6.98 -11.19
C TYR A 42 19.75 7.53 -11.80
N SER A 43 19.92 7.47 -13.12
CA SER A 43 21.14 7.96 -13.79
C SER A 43 21.36 9.47 -13.75
N GLU A 44 20.31 10.25 -13.45
CA GLU A 44 20.40 11.71 -13.31
C GLU A 44 21.09 12.13 -12.01
N ASP A 45 21.22 11.24 -11.02
CA ASP A 45 22.04 11.47 -9.83
C ASP A 45 23.52 11.62 -10.23
N PRO A 46 24.16 12.78 -9.98
CA PRO A 46 25.57 13.00 -10.28
C PRO A 46 26.51 12.00 -9.58
N GLU A 47 26.13 11.51 -8.40
CA GLU A 47 26.93 10.57 -7.63
C GLU A 47 26.75 9.12 -8.10
N GLN A 48 25.67 8.86 -8.86
CA GLN A 48 25.26 7.53 -9.33
C GLN A 48 25.30 6.49 -8.21
N SER A 49 24.78 6.88 -7.05
CA SER A 49 24.85 6.09 -5.81
C SER A 49 24.10 4.76 -5.93
N PHE A 50 23.15 4.67 -6.86
CA PHE A 50 22.27 3.52 -7.12
C PHE A 50 22.97 2.22 -7.55
N TRP A 51 24.20 2.26 -8.10
CA TRP A 51 24.85 1.07 -8.66
C TRP A 51 25.03 -0.04 -7.62
N LEU A 52 25.51 0.31 -6.43
CA LEU A 52 25.76 -0.64 -5.34
C LEU A 52 24.46 -1.26 -4.77
N PRO A 53 23.43 -0.49 -4.37
CA PRO A 53 22.17 -1.07 -3.93
C PRO A 53 21.47 -1.88 -5.03
N LEU A 54 21.54 -1.47 -6.30
CA LEU A 54 21.03 -2.25 -7.42
C LEU A 54 21.74 -3.61 -7.53
N ALA A 55 23.08 -3.62 -7.53
CA ALA A 55 23.87 -4.85 -7.64
C ALA A 55 23.59 -5.83 -6.50
N ILE A 56 23.55 -5.35 -5.26
CA ILE A 56 23.24 -6.18 -4.09
C ILE A 56 21.81 -6.73 -4.19
N THR A 57 20.86 -5.93 -4.67
CA THR A 57 19.47 -6.36 -4.87
C THR A 57 19.38 -7.45 -5.93
N GLN A 58 20.00 -7.25 -7.10
CA GLN A 58 20.02 -8.23 -8.18
C GLN A 58 20.71 -9.53 -7.75
N TRP A 59 21.84 -9.45 -7.04
CA TRP A 59 22.56 -10.61 -6.51
C TRP A 59 21.69 -11.41 -5.56
N LYS A 60 21.01 -10.76 -4.60
CA LYS A 60 20.12 -11.42 -3.62
C LYS A 60 19.00 -12.22 -4.27
N VAL A 61 18.60 -11.88 -5.50
CA VAL A 61 17.54 -12.56 -6.25
C VAL A 61 18.07 -13.43 -7.41
N GLY A 62 19.39 -13.55 -7.56
CA GLY A 62 20.04 -14.38 -8.57
C GLY A 62 19.87 -13.85 -9.99
N ARG A 63 19.98 -12.52 -10.18
CA ARG A 63 19.77 -11.82 -11.46
C ARG A 63 20.82 -10.73 -11.74
N LEU A 64 21.98 -10.80 -11.09
CA LEU A 64 23.04 -9.79 -11.25
C LEU A 64 23.61 -9.84 -12.66
N SER A 65 23.58 -8.70 -13.36
CA SER A 65 24.25 -8.55 -14.65
C SER A 65 25.72 -8.15 -14.48
N GLU A 66 26.54 -8.48 -15.47
CA GLU A 66 27.96 -8.07 -15.48
C GLU A 66 28.14 -6.55 -15.58
N LEU A 67 27.23 -5.84 -16.25
CA LEU A 67 27.23 -4.38 -16.33
C LEU A 67 27.08 -3.76 -14.93
N VAL A 68 26.01 -4.14 -14.24
CA VAL A 68 25.70 -3.63 -12.89
C VAL A 68 26.80 -4.03 -11.91
N LYS A 69 27.28 -5.28 -11.98
CA LYS A 69 28.40 -5.76 -11.15
C LYS A 69 29.65 -4.90 -11.33
N LYS A 70 30.06 -4.64 -12.57
CA LYS A 70 31.26 -3.85 -12.87
C LYS A 70 31.15 -2.42 -12.33
N ASN A 71 30.02 -1.76 -12.55
CA ASN A 71 29.81 -0.39 -12.07
C ASN A 71 29.74 -0.33 -10.54
N ALA A 72 29.06 -1.29 -9.90
CA ALA A 72 29.01 -1.36 -8.44
C ALA A 72 30.40 -1.57 -7.82
N LEU A 73 31.23 -2.45 -8.38
CA LEU A 73 32.61 -2.64 -7.92
C LEU A 73 33.44 -1.36 -8.06
N ALA A 74 33.30 -0.64 -9.19
CA ALA A 74 33.97 0.65 -9.39
C ALA A 74 33.49 1.73 -8.39
N SER A 75 32.20 1.76 -8.05
CA SER A 75 31.67 2.65 -7.01
C SER A 75 32.23 2.30 -5.63
N ILE A 76 32.38 1.00 -5.30
CA ILE A 76 33.03 0.58 -4.06
C ILE A 76 34.49 1.04 -4.03
N ASP A 77 35.26 0.84 -5.11
CA ASP A 77 36.66 1.29 -5.17
C ASP A 77 36.77 2.81 -4.95
N ARG A 78 35.94 3.60 -5.66
CA ARG A 78 35.92 5.06 -5.50
C ARG A 78 35.62 5.47 -4.06
N GLU A 79 34.58 4.91 -3.44
CA GLU A 79 34.22 5.28 -2.07
C GLU A 79 35.30 4.86 -1.06
N LEU A 80 35.96 3.71 -1.27
CA LEU A 80 37.07 3.27 -0.43
C LEU A 80 38.26 4.24 -0.47
N ASP A 81 38.56 4.79 -1.64
CA ASP A 81 39.67 5.76 -1.84
C ASP A 81 39.37 7.11 -1.18
N SER A 82 38.10 7.52 -1.11
CA SER A 82 37.65 8.80 -0.56
C SER A 82 36.90 8.68 0.78
N LEU A 83 37.03 7.55 1.49
CA LEU A 83 36.30 7.25 2.73
C LEU A 83 36.38 8.38 3.77
N HIS A 84 37.56 9.02 3.87
CA HIS A 84 37.83 10.09 4.83
C HIS A 84 37.14 11.41 4.50
N GLU A 85 36.70 11.60 3.25
CA GLU A 85 36.01 12.81 2.79
C GLU A 85 34.52 12.76 3.12
N TYR A 86 33.92 11.57 3.03
CA TYR A 86 32.47 11.37 3.17
C TYR A 86 32.04 10.92 4.58
N TRP A 87 32.93 10.30 5.36
CA TRP A 87 32.57 9.69 6.64
C TRP A 87 33.33 10.24 7.84
N LYS A 88 32.62 10.40 8.96
CA LYS A 88 33.23 10.69 10.26
C LYS A 88 34.15 9.56 10.69
N LYS A 89 35.24 9.90 11.40
CA LYS A 89 36.29 8.97 11.82
C LYS A 89 35.76 7.72 12.53
N GLU A 90 34.71 7.86 13.32
CA GLU A 90 34.09 6.77 14.09
C GLU A 90 33.30 5.80 13.20
N ALA A 91 32.81 6.26 12.04
CA ALA A 91 32.04 5.49 11.08
C ALA A 91 32.88 4.84 9.98
N ILE A 92 34.06 5.40 9.65
CA ILE A 92 34.95 4.93 8.56
C ILE A 92 35.23 3.42 8.65
N SER A 93 35.61 2.93 9.83
CA SER A 93 35.94 1.50 10.02
C SER A 93 34.73 0.60 9.76
N LYS A 94 33.53 1.04 10.17
CA LYS A 94 32.28 0.32 9.91
C LYS A 94 31.93 0.37 8.43
N ARG A 95 32.05 1.54 7.77
CA ARG A 95 31.71 1.69 6.35
C ARG A 95 32.63 0.87 5.47
N LYS A 96 33.94 0.92 5.75
CA LYS A 96 34.94 0.10 5.05
C LYS A 96 34.59 -1.38 5.11
N LYS A 97 34.15 -1.88 6.27
CA LYS A 97 33.73 -3.28 6.42
C LYS A 97 32.49 -3.61 5.58
N GLU A 98 31.48 -2.75 5.58
CA GLU A 98 30.28 -2.92 4.75
C GLU A 98 30.62 -2.95 3.25
N LEU A 99 31.48 -2.05 2.79
CA LEU A 99 31.94 -1.98 1.39
C LEU A 99 32.74 -3.23 0.97
N LEU A 100 33.66 -3.69 1.82
CA LEU A 100 34.43 -4.91 1.55
C LEU A 100 33.54 -6.16 1.56
N HIS A 101 32.57 -6.22 2.47
CA HIS A 101 31.59 -7.31 2.49
C HIS A 101 30.69 -7.31 1.25
N ALA A 102 30.26 -6.13 0.80
CA ALA A 102 29.50 -5.99 -0.45
C ALA A 102 30.32 -6.46 -1.66
N ARG A 103 31.61 -6.09 -1.74
CA ARG A 103 32.52 -6.59 -2.77
C ARG A 103 32.64 -8.10 -2.76
N GLU A 104 32.90 -8.69 -1.60
CA GLU A 104 33.00 -10.15 -1.45
C GLU A 104 31.71 -10.83 -1.92
N THR A 105 30.56 -10.29 -1.53
CA THR A 105 29.24 -10.78 -1.96
C THR A 105 29.11 -10.77 -3.48
N LEU A 106 29.40 -9.65 -4.14
CA LEU A 106 29.28 -9.51 -5.60
C LEU A 106 30.26 -10.40 -6.38
N CYS A 107 31.41 -10.74 -5.77
CA CYS A 107 32.40 -11.64 -6.35
C CYS A 107 32.15 -13.13 -6.06
N SER A 108 31.30 -13.45 -5.08
CA SER A 108 30.93 -14.82 -4.75
C SER A 108 30.00 -15.45 -5.79
N GLU A 109 29.84 -16.77 -5.71
CA GLU A 109 28.89 -17.49 -6.56
C GLU A 109 27.47 -16.94 -6.37
N MET A 110 26.83 -16.57 -7.48
CA MET A 110 25.50 -15.99 -7.44
C MET A 110 24.47 -17.03 -6.98
N PRO A 111 23.56 -16.69 -6.05
CA PRO A 111 22.53 -17.62 -5.61
C PRO A 111 21.58 -17.98 -6.77
N ALA A 112 20.91 -19.12 -6.63
CA ALA A 112 19.88 -19.54 -7.57
C ALA A 112 18.80 -18.47 -7.77
N ARG A 113 18.34 -18.33 -9.01
CA ARG A 113 17.34 -17.34 -9.40
C ARG A 113 16.05 -17.49 -8.60
N LYS A 114 15.62 -16.40 -7.96
CA LYS A 114 14.41 -16.38 -7.12
C LYS A 114 13.20 -15.85 -7.89
N LYS A 115 12.05 -16.46 -7.63
CA LYS A 115 10.74 -15.90 -7.97
C LYS A 115 10.29 -14.97 -6.86
N LEU A 116 10.11 -13.69 -7.17
CA LEU A 116 9.57 -12.73 -6.22
C LEU A 116 8.05 -12.91 -6.11
N LYS A 117 7.54 -12.81 -4.89
CA LYS A 117 6.10 -12.87 -4.60
C LYS A 117 5.56 -11.46 -4.47
N LYS A 118 4.30 -11.27 -4.89
CA LYS A 118 3.58 -10.03 -4.63
C LYS A 118 3.48 -9.81 -3.11
N PRO A 119 3.62 -8.56 -2.63
CA PRO A 119 3.46 -8.26 -1.22
C PRO A 119 2.02 -8.54 -0.78
N PHE A 120 1.81 -8.78 0.50
CA PHE A 120 0.49 -9.09 1.06
C PHE A 120 -0.53 -7.97 0.85
N GLY A 121 -0.06 -6.71 0.79
CA GLY A 121 -0.89 -5.55 0.50
C GLY A 121 -1.31 -5.41 -0.96
N ALA A 122 -0.76 -6.20 -1.88
CA ALA A 122 -1.08 -6.10 -3.31
C ALA A 122 -2.56 -6.47 -3.54
N TRP A 123 -3.37 -5.48 -3.89
CA TRP A 123 -4.81 -5.62 -4.00
C TRP A 123 -5.39 -4.66 -5.04
N LYS A 124 -6.35 -5.17 -5.80
CA LYS A 124 -7.15 -4.41 -6.75
C LYS A 124 -8.61 -4.54 -6.36
N CYS A 125 -9.33 -3.43 -6.33
CA CYS A 125 -10.77 -3.42 -6.05
C CYS A 125 -11.51 -4.25 -7.12
N PRO A 126 -12.23 -5.32 -6.74
CA PRO A 126 -13.04 -6.11 -7.65
C PRO A 126 -14.40 -5.48 -7.91
N TRP A 127 -14.76 -4.41 -7.19
CA TRP A 127 -16.07 -3.78 -7.25
C TRP A 127 -16.03 -2.54 -8.14
N PRO A 128 -16.93 -2.41 -9.12
CA PRO A 128 -17.03 -1.20 -9.94
C PRO A 128 -17.47 0.01 -9.09
N LEU A 129 -17.19 1.21 -9.60
CA LEU A 129 -17.75 2.44 -9.03
C LEU A 129 -19.28 2.38 -8.99
N GLY A 130 -19.86 2.89 -7.91
CA GLY A 130 -21.31 2.83 -7.64
C GLY A 130 -21.75 1.56 -6.92
N SER A 131 -20.90 0.53 -6.82
CA SER A 131 -21.25 -0.71 -6.13
C SER A 131 -21.64 -0.47 -4.67
N VAL A 132 -22.62 -1.23 -4.21
CA VAL A 132 -23.08 -1.24 -2.83
C VAL A 132 -22.59 -2.53 -2.20
N LEU A 133 -21.87 -2.39 -1.09
CA LEU A 133 -21.26 -3.48 -0.36
C LEU A 133 -22.00 -3.69 0.95
N GLN A 134 -22.22 -4.95 1.32
CA GLN A 134 -22.43 -5.28 2.73
C GLN A 134 -21.10 -5.24 3.47
N TYR A 135 -21.15 -4.87 4.74
CA TYR A 135 -20.01 -4.89 5.64
C TYR A 135 -20.48 -5.30 7.03
N LYS A 136 -19.86 -6.32 7.62
CA LYS A 136 -20.21 -6.81 8.95
C LYS A 136 -19.35 -6.15 10.03
N ILE A 137 -20.02 -5.58 11.03
CA ILE A 137 -19.40 -4.92 12.19
C ILE A 137 -18.98 -5.99 13.21
N LEU A 138 -17.70 -6.00 13.56
CA LEU A 138 -17.06 -6.88 14.55
C LEU A 138 -16.35 -6.09 15.65
N TYR A 139 -16.21 -4.77 15.53
CA TYR A 139 -15.59 -3.91 16.53
C TYR A 139 -16.32 -2.55 16.68
N PRO A 140 -16.28 -1.94 17.88
CA PRO A 140 -15.96 -2.59 19.15
C PRO A 140 -17.00 -3.67 19.48
N LYS A 141 -16.59 -4.69 20.24
CA LYS A 141 -17.46 -5.80 20.64
C LYS A 141 -18.36 -5.42 21.82
N ASP A 142 -17.78 -4.74 22.79
CA ASP A 142 -18.46 -4.33 24.00
C ASP A 142 -19.15 -2.97 23.77
N ASP A 143 -20.30 -2.77 24.39
CA ASP A 143 -21.08 -1.53 24.37
C ASP A 143 -21.43 -0.99 22.95
N ASN A 144 -21.54 -1.89 21.97
CA ASN A 144 -21.89 -1.56 20.58
C ASN A 144 -23.21 -2.23 20.16
N PRO A 145 -24.34 -1.51 20.15
CA PRO A 145 -25.65 -2.06 19.80
C PRO A 145 -25.74 -2.67 18.39
N ILE A 146 -24.85 -2.27 17.48
CA ILE A 146 -24.78 -2.81 16.12
C ILE A 146 -23.65 -3.82 15.91
N TYR A 147 -23.03 -4.31 16.99
CA TYR A 147 -22.08 -5.41 16.91
C TYR A 147 -22.70 -6.63 16.25
N ASN A 148 -21.93 -7.29 15.37
CA ASN A 148 -22.34 -8.46 14.58
C ASN A 148 -23.50 -8.18 13.59
N GLN A 149 -23.83 -6.91 13.33
CA GLN A 149 -24.78 -6.51 12.29
C GLN A 149 -24.07 -6.10 11.00
N TYR A 150 -24.81 -6.17 9.91
CA TYR A 150 -24.43 -5.69 8.60
C TYR A 150 -24.82 -4.23 8.41
N VAL A 151 -23.97 -3.48 7.74
CA VAL A 151 -24.24 -2.14 7.21
C VAL A 151 -24.05 -2.15 5.69
N LEU A 152 -24.52 -1.09 5.04
CA LEU A 152 -24.35 -0.88 3.61
C LEU A 152 -23.38 0.27 3.32
N LEU A 153 -22.41 0.02 2.44
CA LEU A 153 -21.43 0.99 2.00
C LEU A 153 -21.51 1.18 0.48
N GLN A 154 -21.59 2.41 0.01
CA GLN A 154 -21.53 2.71 -1.43
C GLN A 154 -20.10 3.05 -1.83
N VAL A 155 -19.53 2.34 -2.80
CA VAL A 155 -18.25 2.68 -3.43
C VAL A 155 -18.44 3.87 -4.36
N ILE A 156 -17.79 4.98 -4.04
CA ILE A 156 -17.91 6.23 -4.82
C ILE A 156 -16.60 6.63 -5.52
N GLY A 157 -15.47 6.05 -5.11
CA GLY A 157 -14.17 6.34 -5.68
C GLY A 157 -13.21 5.16 -5.50
N ILE A 158 -12.28 5.00 -6.42
CA ILE A 158 -11.21 4.00 -6.36
C ILE A 158 -9.93 4.74 -6.74
N SER A 159 -8.89 4.67 -5.91
CA SER A 159 -7.60 5.24 -6.25
C SER A 159 -6.96 4.44 -7.38
N GLU A 160 -6.42 5.12 -8.38
CA GLU A 160 -5.69 4.46 -9.45
C GLU A 160 -4.26 4.14 -9.02
N THR A 161 -3.84 2.88 -9.18
CA THR A 161 -2.41 2.55 -9.14
C THR A 161 -1.79 2.82 -10.51
N LYS A 162 -0.63 3.48 -10.55
CA LYS A 162 0.09 3.75 -11.81
C LYS A 162 0.35 2.44 -12.57
N PRO A 163 0.26 2.45 -13.92
CA PRO A 163 0.64 1.29 -14.72
C PRO A 163 2.05 0.79 -14.40
N GLY A 164 2.23 -0.53 -14.32
CA GLY A 164 3.53 -1.15 -14.05
C GLY A 164 3.95 -1.19 -12.57
N LYS A 165 3.13 -0.63 -11.66
CA LYS A 165 3.30 -0.72 -10.20
C LYS A 165 2.42 -1.82 -9.60
N ILE A 166 2.79 -2.34 -8.43
CA ILE A 166 1.98 -3.33 -7.71
C ILE A 166 0.68 -2.65 -7.25
N PRO A 167 -0.50 -3.22 -7.55
CA PRO A 167 -1.78 -2.59 -7.24
C PRO A 167 -1.95 -2.43 -5.73
N TYR A 168 -2.31 -1.23 -5.29
CA TYR A 168 -2.73 -0.92 -3.93
C TYR A 168 -3.88 0.09 -4.02
N GLU A 169 -5.09 -0.42 -4.26
CA GLU A 169 -6.25 0.44 -4.46
C GLU A 169 -7.00 0.71 -3.14
N VAL A 170 -7.09 1.98 -2.79
CA VAL A 170 -7.94 2.52 -1.74
C VAL A 170 -9.30 2.85 -2.34
N ILE A 171 -10.38 2.47 -1.68
CA ILE A 171 -11.74 2.81 -2.09
C ILE A 171 -12.30 3.90 -1.17
N ALA A 172 -12.99 4.87 -1.76
CA ALA A 172 -13.80 5.84 -1.02
C ALA A 172 -15.23 5.32 -0.95
N VAL A 173 -15.81 5.38 0.25
CA VAL A 173 -17.16 4.90 0.51
C VAL A 173 -18.03 5.97 1.16
N ARG A 174 -19.35 5.85 0.94
CA ARG A 174 -20.41 6.50 1.75
C ARG A 174 -21.17 5.46 2.55
N LEU A 175 -21.76 5.87 3.67
CA LEU A 175 -22.54 5.01 4.55
C LEU A 175 -24.04 5.24 4.33
N PHE A 176 -24.81 4.16 4.23
CA PHE A 176 -26.26 4.24 4.30
C PHE A 176 -26.74 4.22 5.76
N ASN A 177 -27.82 4.94 6.05
CA ASN A 177 -28.50 4.93 7.35
C ASN A 177 -29.30 3.63 7.53
N TRP A 178 -28.59 2.52 7.61
CA TRP A 178 -29.17 1.19 7.60
C TRP A 178 -28.24 0.20 8.29
N HIS A 179 -28.83 -0.67 9.09
CA HIS A 179 -28.15 -1.84 9.65
C HIS A 179 -29.14 -2.98 9.88
N SER A 180 -28.66 -4.22 9.84
CA SER A 180 -29.49 -5.42 10.08
C SER A 180 -28.66 -6.60 10.57
N SER A 181 -29.26 -7.51 11.33
CA SER A 181 -28.64 -8.81 11.63
C SER A 181 -28.63 -9.77 10.43
N VAL A 182 -29.45 -9.50 9.41
CA VAL A 182 -29.56 -10.30 8.18
C VAL A 182 -28.64 -9.71 7.10
N SER A 183 -28.01 -10.59 6.32
CA SER A 183 -27.14 -10.19 5.21
C SER A 183 -27.95 -9.44 4.14
N PRO A 184 -27.52 -8.25 3.70
CA PRO A 184 -28.16 -7.53 2.60
C PRO A 184 -28.27 -8.31 1.29
N CYS A 185 -27.36 -9.26 1.05
CA CYS A 185 -27.44 -10.12 -0.12
C CYS A 185 -28.69 -11.02 -0.10
N ASP A 186 -29.23 -11.34 1.08
CA ASP A 186 -30.40 -12.21 1.25
C ASP A 186 -31.73 -11.45 1.18
N ILE A 187 -31.71 -10.12 1.37
CA ILE A 187 -32.90 -9.26 1.48
C ILE A 187 -32.83 -8.04 0.53
N LEU A 188 -32.14 -8.18 -0.61
CA LEU A 188 -31.92 -7.08 -1.54
C LEU A 188 -33.23 -6.47 -2.06
N ASP A 189 -34.22 -7.28 -2.42
CA ASP A 189 -35.49 -6.79 -2.97
C ASP A 189 -36.27 -5.94 -1.95
N GLU A 190 -36.17 -6.28 -0.66
CA GLU A 190 -36.76 -5.48 0.43
C GLU A 190 -36.05 -4.13 0.56
N ILE A 191 -34.72 -4.13 0.48
CA ILE A 191 -33.90 -2.92 0.52
C ILE A 191 -34.22 -2.02 -0.69
N LEU A 192 -34.36 -2.58 -1.89
CA LEU A 192 -34.67 -1.83 -3.11
C LEU A 192 -36.09 -1.25 -3.10
N SER A 193 -37.03 -1.90 -2.41
CA SER A 193 -38.41 -1.42 -2.28
C SER A 193 -38.50 -0.15 -1.43
N ASN A 194 -37.57 0.04 -0.49
CA ASN A 194 -37.46 1.25 0.33
C ASN A 194 -35.98 1.56 0.60
N PRO A 195 -35.27 2.17 -0.38
CA PRO A 195 -33.83 2.35 -0.31
C PRO A 195 -33.45 3.28 0.85
N PRO A 196 -32.48 2.90 1.69
CA PRO A 196 -32.05 3.77 2.78
C PRO A 196 -31.35 5.01 2.26
N GLU A 197 -31.43 6.10 3.02
CA GLU A 197 -30.73 7.35 2.72
C GLU A 197 -29.24 7.26 3.10
N LEU A 198 -28.41 8.06 2.43
CA LEU A 198 -26.99 8.21 2.77
C LEU A 198 -26.83 9.14 3.97
N VAL A 199 -25.84 8.84 4.82
CA VAL A 199 -25.47 9.67 5.98
C VAL A 199 -23.99 9.96 6.02
N ASP A 200 -23.67 11.15 6.50
CA ASP A 200 -22.28 11.57 6.69
C ASP A 200 -21.67 10.89 7.92
N PHE A 201 -20.45 10.37 7.76
CA PHE A 201 -19.65 9.83 8.84
C PHE A 201 -19.41 10.89 9.93
N LEU A 202 -19.77 10.56 11.17
CA LEU A 202 -19.55 11.40 12.34
C LEU A 202 -18.18 11.07 12.97
N THR A 203 -17.21 11.96 12.82
CA THR A 203 -15.89 11.80 13.44
C THR A 203 -15.95 11.98 14.96
N ARG A 204 -14.92 11.49 15.68
CA ARG A 204 -14.81 11.65 17.14
C ARG A 204 -14.80 13.13 17.58
N GLY A 205 -14.33 14.03 16.73
CA GLY A 205 -14.34 15.48 16.97
C GLY A 205 -15.68 16.16 16.67
N GLY A 206 -16.73 15.42 16.30
CA GLY A 206 -18.04 15.95 15.97
C GLY A 206 -18.20 16.47 14.53
N THR A 207 -17.12 16.45 13.73
CA THR A 207 -17.18 16.82 12.31
C THR A 207 -17.88 15.73 11.50
N ARG A 208 -18.75 16.14 10.58
CA ARG A 208 -19.39 15.26 9.59
C ARG A 208 -18.60 15.23 8.29
N LYS A 209 -18.41 14.03 7.73
CA LYS A 209 -17.71 13.80 6.47
C LYS A 209 -18.57 12.90 5.59
N GLU A 210 -18.86 13.38 4.39
CA GLU A 210 -19.67 12.62 3.42
C GLU A 210 -19.03 11.27 3.05
N THR A 211 -17.70 11.20 3.07
CA THR A 211 -16.93 10.06 2.55
C THR A 211 -15.84 9.61 3.51
N HIS A 212 -15.48 8.33 3.44
CA HIS A 212 -14.34 7.76 4.13
C HIS A 212 -13.56 6.83 3.20
N SER A 213 -12.24 6.80 3.34
CA SER A 213 -11.36 5.96 2.50
C SER A 213 -10.96 4.70 3.26
N ILE A 214 -11.10 3.53 2.63
CA ILE A 214 -10.67 2.24 3.19
C ILE A 214 -9.83 1.46 2.18
N ALA A 215 -8.89 0.66 2.68
CA ALA A 215 -8.13 -0.32 1.89
C ALA A 215 -8.49 -1.72 2.39
N PRO A 216 -9.59 -2.33 1.89
CA PRO A 216 -10.07 -3.61 2.41
C PRO A 216 -9.14 -4.72 1.91
N LEU A 217 -8.12 -5.03 2.70
CA LEU A 217 -7.19 -6.11 2.40
C LEU A 217 -7.92 -7.46 2.40
N PRO A 218 -7.40 -8.50 1.72
CA PRO A 218 -8.10 -9.79 1.58
C PRO A 218 -8.54 -10.43 2.90
N HIS A 219 -7.79 -10.24 3.98
CA HIS A 219 -8.17 -10.75 5.29
C HIS A 219 -9.38 -10.00 5.87
N MET A 220 -9.44 -8.67 5.71
CA MET A 220 -10.58 -7.84 6.14
C MET A 220 -11.85 -8.19 5.36
N ILE A 221 -11.73 -8.41 4.05
CA ILE A 221 -12.87 -8.83 3.21
C ILE A 221 -13.49 -10.11 3.75
N LYS A 222 -12.65 -11.07 4.14
CA LYS A 222 -13.09 -12.34 4.70
C LYS A 222 -13.66 -12.18 6.11
N GLU A 223 -12.97 -11.43 6.97
CA GLU A 223 -13.34 -11.23 8.37
C GLU A 223 -14.66 -10.46 8.50
N ASN A 224 -14.78 -9.29 7.86
CA ASN A 224 -15.97 -8.45 7.87
C ASN A 224 -17.06 -8.89 6.86
N ASP A 225 -16.95 -10.08 6.27
CA ASP A 225 -17.91 -10.62 5.30
C ASP A 225 -18.31 -9.61 4.20
N ILE A 226 -17.31 -8.93 3.63
CA ILE A 226 -17.55 -7.86 2.65
C ILE A 226 -17.94 -8.48 1.31
N LYS A 227 -19.16 -8.21 0.86
CA LYS A 227 -19.68 -8.71 -0.42
C LYS A 227 -20.37 -7.59 -1.19
N CYS A 228 -20.35 -7.68 -2.51
CA CYS A 228 -21.11 -6.79 -3.37
C CYS A 228 -22.58 -7.21 -3.34
N THR A 229 -23.41 -6.34 -2.77
CA THR A 229 -24.86 -6.48 -2.70
C THR A 229 -25.51 -6.02 -4.00
N SER A 230 -25.08 -4.87 -4.54
CA SER A 230 -25.50 -4.36 -5.84
C SER A 230 -24.29 -3.78 -6.59
N LYS A 231 -24.28 -3.92 -7.92
CA LYS A 231 -23.27 -3.27 -8.78
C LYS A 231 -23.62 -1.84 -9.15
N GLU A 232 -24.85 -1.44 -8.86
CA GLU A 232 -25.39 -0.10 -9.13
C GLU A 232 -25.79 0.59 -7.81
N PRO A 233 -25.73 1.93 -7.75
CA PRO A 233 -26.22 2.70 -6.62
C PRO A 233 -27.67 2.35 -6.23
N LEU A 234 -27.99 2.30 -4.93
CA LEU A 234 -29.39 2.14 -4.47
C LEU A 234 -30.23 3.40 -4.68
N SER A 235 -29.57 4.56 -4.75
CA SER A 235 -30.17 5.86 -5.05
C SER A 235 -29.26 6.60 -6.02
N GLY A 236 -29.81 7.44 -6.89
CA GLY A 236 -29.09 8.11 -7.99
C GLY A 236 -28.06 9.16 -7.57
N ALA A 237 -27.42 9.01 -6.41
CA ALA A 237 -26.42 9.91 -5.86
C ALA A 237 -25.14 9.92 -6.70
N ASP A 238 -24.57 11.12 -6.85
CA ASP A 238 -23.38 11.40 -7.66
C ASP A 238 -22.16 10.55 -7.26
N VAL A 239 -21.51 9.97 -8.26
CA VAL A 239 -20.25 9.22 -8.12
C VAL A 239 -19.10 10.22 -8.11
N ILE A 240 -18.55 10.50 -6.92
CA ILE A 240 -17.42 11.44 -6.77
C ILE A 240 -16.08 10.68 -6.92
N ALA A 241 -15.44 10.87 -8.07
CA ALA A 241 -14.23 10.14 -8.50
C ALA A 241 -12.92 10.44 -7.73
N LYS A 242 -12.95 11.11 -6.56
CA LYS A 242 -11.73 11.45 -5.82
C LYS A 242 -11.76 10.95 -4.39
N PRO A 243 -10.80 10.10 -3.98
CA PRO A 243 -10.68 9.69 -2.58
C PRO A 243 -10.26 10.89 -1.73
N VAL A 244 -11.10 11.25 -0.76
CA VAL A 244 -10.70 12.20 0.29
C VAL A 244 -9.99 11.39 1.37
N TYR A 245 -8.68 11.56 1.45
CA TYR A 245 -7.89 11.03 2.57
C TYR A 245 -8.33 11.78 3.84
N SER A 246 -8.95 11.06 4.76
CA SER A 246 -9.29 11.56 6.08
C SER A 246 -8.62 10.68 7.12
N PRO A 247 -7.44 11.02 7.64
CA PRO A 247 -6.94 10.35 8.83
C PRO A 247 -7.96 10.57 9.96
N THR A 248 -8.50 9.49 10.50
CA THR A 248 -9.36 9.52 11.69
C THR A 248 -8.61 8.86 12.85
N ASN A 249 -8.64 9.49 14.03
CA ASN A 249 -8.09 8.92 15.26
C ASN A 249 -8.99 7.81 15.87
N SER A 250 -9.74 7.10 15.03
CA SER A 250 -10.66 6.00 15.39
C SER A 250 -10.64 4.94 14.30
N THR A 251 -10.95 3.69 14.65
CA THR A 251 -11.09 2.63 13.65
C THR A 251 -12.29 2.92 12.74
N PHE A 252 -12.30 2.29 11.56
CA PHE A 252 -13.40 2.46 10.59
C PHE A 252 -14.74 1.97 11.15
N GLU A 253 -14.74 0.87 11.90
CA GLU A 253 -15.97 0.33 12.49
C GLU A 253 -16.50 1.20 13.63
N GLU A 254 -15.62 1.75 14.47
CA GLU A 254 -16.01 2.72 15.51
C GLU A 254 -16.62 3.99 14.88
N LEU A 255 -16.11 4.40 13.72
CA LEU A 255 -16.68 5.50 12.94
C LEU A 255 -18.10 5.18 12.44
N ILE A 256 -18.32 3.97 11.90
CA ILE A 256 -19.64 3.51 11.47
C ILE A 256 -20.61 3.46 12.65
N SER A 257 -20.23 2.76 13.74
CA SER A 257 -21.06 2.63 14.94
C SER A 257 -21.46 3.99 15.51
N ARG A 258 -20.50 4.90 15.70
CA ARG A 258 -20.80 6.26 16.18
C ARG A 258 -21.75 7.00 15.27
N THR A 259 -21.61 6.85 13.95
CA THR A 259 -22.47 7.52 12.98
C THR A 259 -23.91 7.01 13.08
N LEU A 260 -24.11 5.69 13.01
CA LEU A 260 -25.46 5.11 13.02
C LEU A 260 -26.17 5.30 14.36
N LEU A 261 -25.46 5.15 15.48
CA LEU A 261 -26.04 5.39 16.81
C LEU A 261 -26.50 6.85 16.97
N ALA A 262 -25.72 7.82 16.48
CA ALA A 262 -26.11 9.23 16.51
C ALA A 262 -27.32 9.55 15.61
N GLU A 263 -27.56 8.78 14.54
CA GLU A 263 -28.78 8.92 13.73
C GLU A 263 -30.00 8.23 14.35
N MET A 264 -29.80 7.19 15.17
CA MET A 264 -30.87 6.56 15.94
C MET A 264 -31.44 7.50 17.01
N ASP A 265 -30.57 8.24 17.70
CA ASP A 265 -30.98 9.22 18.74
C ASP A 265 -31.74 10.44 18.19
N ARG A 266 -31.74 10.64 16.86
CA ARG A 266 -32.40 11.78 16.20
C ARG A 266 -33.85 11.51 15.79
N LYS A 267 -34.28 10.24 15.77
CA LYS A 267 -35.62 9.80 15.38
C LYS A 267 -36.52 9.68 16.59
#